data_AF-A0A2D0JJH1-F1
#
_entry.id   AF-A0A2D0JJH1-F1
#
_cell.length_a   1.000
_cell.length_b   1.000
_cell.length_c   1.000
_cell.angle_alpha   90.00
_cell.angle_beta   90.00
_cell.angle_gamma   90.00
#
_symmetry.space_group_name_H-M   'P 1'
#
loop_
_entity.id
_entity.type
_entity.pdbx_description
1 polymer ?
#
loop_
_entity_poly.entity_id
_entity_poly.type
_entity_poly.pdbx_seq_one_letter_code
_entity_poly.pdbx_strand_id
1 'polypeptide(L)'
;MTALGSAADTGDVGVVGRGNRLNGLITPMRPMSIEAPCGKNPIDHTGKIYGYFCHKLANQIYQELGSPCQVHIQTYKGSPLKKPDDVLVIMDSIPVDNNAVKKLIETELSNISNYINDFVTTNVTMC
;
A
#
# COMPACT_ATOMS: atom_id res chain seq x y z
N MET A 1 -2.30 -19.40 30.67
CA MET A 1 -1.90 -18.11 31.25
C MET A 1 -0.52 -17.80 30.69
N THR A 2 -0.30 -16.62 30.11
CA THR A 2 1.04 -16.16 29.67
C THR A 2 1.58 -15.21 30.74
N ALA A 3 2.88 -15.25 31.03
CA ALA A 3 3.48 -14.35 32.02
C ALA A 3 3.70 -12.94 31.45
N LEU A 4 3.97 -12.86 30.14
CA LEU A 4 4.31 -11.60 29.45
C LEU A 4 3.18 -11.04 28.57
N GLY A 5 1.99 -11.64 28.59
CA GLY A 5 0.85 -11.18 27.78
C GLY A 5 0.96 -11.47 26.28
N SER A 6 1.92 -12.30 25.85
CA SER A 6 2.10 -12.74 24.46
C SER A 6 2.23 -14.26 24.38
N ALA A 7 1.67 -14.87 23.34
CA ALA A 7 1.82 -16.31 23.09
C ALA A 7 3.27 -16.73 22.76
N ALA A 8 4.13 -15.76 22.44
CA ALA A 8 5.57 -16.00 22.26
C ALA A 8 6.24 -16.56 23.54
N ASP A 9 5.71 -16.21 24.71
CA ASP A 9 6.16 -16.72 26.02
C ASP A 9 5.89 -18.23 26.18
N THR A 10 4.91 -18.75 25.43
CA THR A 10 4.51 -20.16 25.46
C THR A 10 4.99 -20.96 24.25
N GLY A 11 5.89 -20.39 23.44
CA GLY A 11 6.56 -21.08 22.33
C GLY A 11 6.08 -20.74 20.92
N ASP A 12 5.10 -19.84 20.75
CA ASP A 12 4.71 -19.36 19.42
C ASP A 12 5.80 -18.48 18.80
N VAL A 13 5.97 -18.56 17.48
CA VAL A 13 6.99 -17.81 16.73
C VAL A 13 6.34 -16.88 15.71
N GLY A 14 6.75 -15.62 15.71
CA GLY A 14 6.34 -14.62 14.72
C GLY A 14 7.40 -14.44 13.62
N VAL A 15 6.95 -14.26 12.38
CA VAL A 15 7.84 -13.98 11.23
C VAL A 15 7.31 -12.78 10.46
N VAL A 16 8.22 -11.92 9.99
CA VAL A 16 7.89 -10.74 9.17
C VAL A 16 7.08 -11.17 7.93
N GLY A 17 6.00 -10.45 7.64
CA GLY A 17 5.14 -10.70 6.47
C GLY A 17 4.09 -11.81 6.65
N ARG A 18 4.01 -12.45 7.82
CA ARG A 18 3.01 -13.48 8.14
C ARG A 18 1.76 -12.97 8.90
N GLY A 19 1.64 -11.65 9.07
CA GLY A 19 0.48 -11.00 9.68
C GLY A 19 -0.32 -10.16 8.69
N ASN A 20 -0.79 -9.02 9.19
CA ASN A 20 -1.54 -8.03 8.45
C ASN A 20 -0.80 -7.50 7.21
N ARG A 21 -1.57 -7.02 6.24
CA ARG A 21 -1.06 -6.23 5.13
C ARG A 21 -0.94 -4.76 5.54
N LEU A 22 -0.52 -3.89 4.63
CA LEU A 22 -0.32 -2.45 4.89
C LEU A 22 -1.58 -1.70 5.36
N ASN A 23 -2.76 -2.23 5.04
CA ASN A 23 -4.03 -1.69 5.54
C ASN A 23 -4.39 -2.18 6.96
N GLY A 24 -3.51 -2.94 7.63
CA GLY A 24 -3.75 -3.49 8.96
C GLY A 24 -4.67 -4.70 8.99
N LEU A 25 -5.01 -5.30 7.84
CA LEU A 25 -5.94 -6.43 7.75
C LEU A 25 -5.37 -7.58 6.91
N ILE A 26 -5.95 -8.76 7.10
CA ILE A 26 -5.86 -9.88 6.18
C ILE A 26 -7.25 -10.03 5.55
N THR A 27 -7.36 -9.77 4.24
CA THR A 27 -8.64 -9.72 3.53
C THR A 27 -8.69 -10.79 2.43
N PRO A 28 -9.02 -12.07 2.74
CA PRO A 28 -8.92 -13.19 1.80
C PRO A 28 -9.70 -13.02 0.49
N MET A 29 -10.79 -12.24 0.54
CA MET A 29 -11.67 -11.97 -0.61
C MET A 29 -11.33 -10.68 -1.36
N ARG A 30 -10.19 -10.05 -1.05
CA ARG A 30 -9.67 -8.88 -1.76
C ARG A 30 -8.25 -9.18 -2.26
N PRO A 31 -7.83 -8.61 -3.40
CA PRO A 31 -6.44 -8.73 -3.83
C PRO A 31 -5.48 -8.15 -2.80
N MET A 32 -4.37 -8.84 -2.57
CA MET A 32 -3.33 -8.41 -1.64
C MET A 32 -1.95 -8.68 -2.24
N SER A 33 -1.00 -7.79 -1.95
CA SER A 33 0.41 -8.08 -2.22
C SER A 33 0.95 -9.06 -1.18
N ILE A 34 1.79 -9.99 -1.64
CA ILE A 34 2.55 -10.90 -0.78
C ILE A 34 3.81 -10.26 -0.19
N GLU A 35 4.16 -9.04 -0.63
CA GLU A 35 5.32 -8.30 -0.15
C GLU A 35 5.23 -8.02 1.36
N ALA A 36 6.38 -8.13 2.02
CA ALA A 36 6.52 -7.84 3.43
C ALA A 36 7.20 -6.47 3.60
N PRO A 37 6.45 -5.39 3.93
CA PRO A 37 6.97 -4.03 3.96
C PRO A 37 7.82 -3.72 5.20
N CYS A 38 7.55 -4.40 6.32
CA CYS A 38 8.23 -4.15 7.59
C CYS A 38 9.73 -4.49 7.48
N GLY A 39 10.60 -3.57 7.90
CA GLY A 39 12.06 -3.72 7.81
C GLY A 39 12.68 -3.43 6.43
N LYS A 40 11.87 -3.21 5.38
CA LYS A 40 12.39 -2.83 4.06
C LYS A 40 12.75 -1.35 3.99
N ASN A 41 13.75 -1.03 3.17
CA ASN A 41 14.22 0.34 2.94
C ASN A 41 13.07 1.23 2.42
N PRO A 42 12.74 2.34 3.10
CA PRO A 42 11.65 3.22 2.68
C PRO A 42 11.97 4.06 1.43
N ILE A 43 13.22 4.10 0.97
CA ILE A 43 13.66 4.97 -0.13
C ILE A 43 13.56 4.28 -1.50
N ASP A 44 13.92 2.99 -1.59
CA ASP A 44 14.05 2.29 -2.88
C ASP A 44 13.22 1.01 -2.99
N HIS A 45 12.73 0.43 -1.89
CA HIS A 45 12.02 -0.84 -1.95
C HIS A 45 10.59 -0.64 -2.47
N THR A 46 10.39 -0.89 -3.75
CA THR A 46 9.12 -0.69 -4.47
C THR A 46 7.93 -1.36 -3.79
N GLY A 47 8.08 -2.59 -3.27
CA GLY A 47 6.99 -3.29 -2.56
C GLY A 47 6.47 -2.56 -1.32
N LYS A 48 7.34 -1.81 -0.62
CA LYS A 48 6.95 -1.00 0.54
C LYS A 48 6.31 0.31 0.10
N ILE A 49 6.98 1.00 -0.82
CA ILE A 49 6.57 2.33 -1.29
C ILE A 49 5.25 2.23 -2.05
N TYR A 50 5.18 1.37 -3.08
CA TYR A 50 3.95 1.21 -3.86
C TYR A 50 2.82 0.58 -3.06
N GLY A 51 3.11 -0.32 -2.12
CA GLY A 51 2.06 -0.85 -1.24
C GLY A 51 1.38 0.26 -0.43
N TYR A 52 2.17 1.18 0.14
CA TYR A 52 1.64 2.30 0.92
C TYR A 52 0.97 3.35 0.01
N PHE A 53 1.61 3.66 -1.12
CA PHE A 53 1.06 4.55 -2.14
C PHE A 53 -0.28 4.05 -2.68
N CYS A 54 -0.42 2.77 -3.04
CA CYS A 54 -1.70 2.20 -3.51
C CYS A 54 -2.81 2.39 -2.48
N HIS A 55 -2.51 2.17 -1.19
CA HIS A 55 -3.48 2.37 -0.12
C HIS A 55 -3.90 3.83 0.01
N LYS A 56 -2.96 4.78 -0.11
CA LYS A 56 -3.26 6.21 -0.07
C LYS A 56 -4.01 6.70 -1.31
N LEU A 57 -3.58 6.28 -2.49
CA LEU A 57 -4.22 6.60 -3.76
C LEU A 57 -5.65 6.07 -3.81
N ALA A 58 -5.91 4.83 -3.36
CA ALA A 58 -7.26 4.29 -3.27
C ALA A 58 -8.17 5.14 -2.35
N ASN A 59 -7.63 5.60 -1.21
CA ASN A 59 -8.36 6.49 -0.31
C ASN A 59 -8.63 7.86 -0.96
N GLN A 60 -7.67 8.46 -1.65
CA GLN A 60 -7.86 9.73 -2.34
C GLN A 60 -8.88 9.64 -3.47
N ILE A 61 -8.82 8.58 -4.29
CA ILE A 61 -9.82 8.30 -5.32
C ILE A 61 -11.22 8.23 -4.70
N TYR A 62 -11.38 7.51 -3.58
CA TYR A 62 -12.66 7.43 -2.88
C TYR A 62 -13.13 8.79 -2.35
N GLN A 63 -12.23 9.58 -1.76
CA GLN A 63 -12.59 10.90 -1.20
C GLN A 63 -12.99 11.90 -2.29
N GLU A 64 -12.34 11.88 -3.45
CA GLU A 64 -12.64 12.81 -4.55
C GLU A 64 -13.84 12.38 -5.39
N LEU A 65 -14.02 11.06 -5.60
CA LEU A 65 -14.95 10.54 -6.61
C LEU A 65 -16.08 9.70 -6.01
N GLY A 66 -16.03 9.39 -4.71
CA GLY A 66 -17.07 8.67 -3.98
C GLY A 66 -17.21 7.17 -4.31
N SER A 67 -16.41 6.64 -5.24
CA SER A 67 -16.47 5.23 -5.63
C SER A 67 -15.39 4.41 -4.92
N PRO A 68 -15.74 3.29 -4.27
CA PRO A 68 -14.76 2.32 -3.82
C PRO A 68 -13.96 1.78 -5.00
N CYS A 69 -12.66 1.60 -4.79
CA CYS A 69 -11.75 1.14 -5.83
C CYS A 69 -10.62 0.26 -5.29
N GLN A 70 -9.99 -0.48 -6.19
CA GLN A 70 -8.79 -1.26 -5.95
C GLN A 70 -7.67 -0.71 -6.83
N VAL A 71 -6.49 -0.51 -6.26
CA VAL A 71 -5.33 0.05 -6.97
C VAL A 71 -4.20 -0.97 -6.97
N HIS A 72 -3.69 -1.28 -8.16
CA HIS A 72 -2.60 -2.21 -8.38
C HIS A 72 -1.49 -1.51 -9.16
N ILE A 73 -0.25 -1.72 -8.73
CA ILE A 73 0.93 -1.23 -9.43
C ILE A 73 1.82 -2.43 -9.73
N GLN A 74 2.21 -2.55 -10.99
CA GLN A 74 3.24 -3.48 -11.44
C GLN A 74 4.43 -2.69 -11.97
N THR A 75 5.62 -3.18 -11.66
CA THR A 75 6.85 -2.55 -12.14
C THR A 75 7.96 -3.58 -12.35
N TYR A 76 8.96 -3.20 -13.12
CA TYR A 76 10.21 -3.95 -13.28
C TYR A 76 11.35 -3.35 -12.46
N LYS A 77 12.36 -4.18 -12.19
CA LYS A 77 13.58 -3.72 -11.51
C LYS A 77 14.27 -2.65 -12.37
N GLY A 78 14.53 -1.50 -11.77
CA GLY A 78 15.21 -0.37 -12.44
C GLY A 78 14.24 0.64 -13.07
N SER A 79 12.94 0.36 -13.11
CA SER A 79 11.94 1.33 -13.54
C SER A 79 11.91 2.55 -12.59
N PRO A 80 11.72 3.77 -13.10
CA PRO A 80 11.62 4.95 -12.26
C PRO A 80 10.41 4.87 -11.31
N LEU A 81 10.61 5.21 -10.03
CA LEU A 81 9.57 5.16 -9.02
C LEU A 81 8.34 6.03 -9.35
N LYS A 82 8.56 7.17 -10.03
CA LYS A 82 7.49 8.08 -10.46
C LYS A 82 6.75 7.63 -11.73
N LYS A 83 7.25 6.58 -12.38
CA LYS A 83 6.72 6.06 -13.64
C LYS A 83 6.73 4.54 -13.60
N PRO A 84 5.87 3.92 -12.77
CA PRO A 84 5.66 2.48 -12.82
C PRO A 84 5.19 2.04 -14.21
N ASP A 85 5.43 0.78 -14.52
CA ASP A 85 5.16 0.21 -15.83
C ASP A 85 3.65 0.08 -16.08
N ASP A 86 2.90 -0.38 -15.06
CA ASP A 86 1.44 -0.43 -15.12
C ASP A 86 0.80 0.04 -13.81
N VAL A 87 -0.27 0.82 -13.95
CA VAL A 87 -1.19 1.21 -12.86
C VAL A 87 -2.59 0.81 -13.26
N LEU A 88 -3.18 -0.12 -12.53
CA LEU A 88 -4.54 -0.61 -12.75
C LEU A 88 -5.43 -0.14 -11.60
N VAL A 89 -6.52 0.55 -11.94
CA VAL A 89 -7.57 0.93 -11.00
C VAL A 89 -8.86 0.21 -11.39
N ILE A 90 -9.40 -0.57 -10.46
CA ILE A 90 -10.66 -1.29 -10.62
C ILE A 90 -11.71 -0.59 -9.76
N MET A 91 -12.74 -0.04 -10.40
CA MET A 91 -13.86 0.63 -9.71
C MET A 91 -14.98 -0.38 -9.45
N ASP A 92 -15.57 -0.36 -8.26
CA ASP A 92 -16.57 -1.37 -7.89
C ASP A 92 -17.96 -1.10 -8.52
N SER A 93 -18.46 0.16 -8.63
CA SER A 93 -19.86 0.36 -9.10
C SER A 93 -20.26 1.71 -9.68
N ILE A 94 -19.59 2.83 -9.36
CA ILE A 94 -20.02 4.14 -9.86
C ILE A 94 -19.22 4.46 -11.12
N PRO A 95 -19.87 4.78 -12.27
CA PRO A 95 -19.15 5.28 -13.43
C PRO A 95 -18.43 6.57 -13.06
N VAL A 96 -17.11 6.57 -13.21
CA VAL A 96 -16.26 7.71 -12.90
C VAL A 96 -15.61 8.19 -14.18
N ASP A 97 -15.33 9.50 -14.28
CA ASP A 97 -14.56 10.03 -15.40
C ASP A 97 -13.13 9.49 -15.35
N ASN A 98 -12.79 8.65 -16.33
CA ASN A 98 -11.46 8.05 -16.48
C ASN A 98 -10.36 9.13 -16.58
N ASN A 99 -10.65 10.30 -17.15
CA ASN A 99 -9.68 11.38 -17.25
C ASN A 99 -9.39 12.00 -15.88
N ALA A 100 -10.41 12.15 -15.04
CA ALA A 100 -10.25 12.62 -13.67
C ALA A 100 -9.37 11.65 -12.86
N VAL A 101 -9.66 10.34 -12.94
CA VAL A 101 -8.87 9.29 -12.28
C VAL A 101 -7.42 9.32 -12.76
N LYS A 102 -7.19 9.38 -14.08
CA LYS A 102 -5.85 9.41 -14.65
C LYS A 102 -5.05 10.63 -14.18
N LYS A 103 -5.67 11.81 -14.18
CA LYS A 103 -5.05 13.05 -13.71
C LYS A 103 -4.67 12.97 -12.24
N LEU A 104 -5.53 12.38 -11.41
CA LEU A 104 -5.25 12.15 -9.99
C LEU A 104 -4.06 11.21 -9.81
N ILE A 105 -4.02 10.09 -10.52
CA ILE A 105 -2.89 9.14 -10.49
C ILE A 105 -1.57 9.83 -10.89
N GLU A 106 -1.57 10.59 -11.98
CA GLU A 106 -0.38 11.32 -12.46
C GLU A 106 0.11 12.35 -11.43
N THR A 107 -0.82 13.08 -10.82
CA THR A 107 -0.53 14.05 -9.76
C THR A 107 0.09 13.36 -8.54
N GLU A 108 -0.51 12.27 -8.07
CA GLU A 108 -0.04 11.54 -6.90
C GLU A 108 1.31 10.85 -7.13
N LEU A 109 1.52 10.26 -8.31
CA LEU A 109 2.83 9.69 -8.69
C LEU A 109 3.93 10.74 -8.74
N SER A 110 3.63 11.96 -9.20
CA SER A 110 4.60 13.06 -9.20
C SER A 110 5.07 13.43 -7.78
N ASN A 111 4.17 13.25 -6.81
CA ASN A 111 4.35 13.50 -5.39
C ASN A 111 4.79 12.26 -4.59
N ILE A 112 5.18 11.15 -5.23
CA ILE A 112 5.54 9.91 -4.54
C ILE A 112 6.64 10.08 -3.47
N SER A 113 7.51 11.09 -3.66
CA SER A 113 8.56 11.45 -2.71
C SER A 113 8.02 11.89 -1.34
N ASN A 114 6.82 12.47 -1.27
CA ASN A 114 6.19 12.84 -0.01
C ASN A 114 5.84 11.60 0.82
N TYR A 115 5.37 10.54 0.17
CA TYR A 115 5.07 9.26 0.81
C TYR A 115 6.32 8.55 1.36
N ILE A 116 7.49 8.78 0.75
CA ILE A 116 8.78 8.32 1.30
C ILE A 116 9.07 9.05 2.62
N ASN A 117 8.84 10.36 2.67
CA ASN A 117 9.06 11.17 3.87
C ASN A 117 8.13 10.76 5.04
N ASP A 118 6.92 10.27 4.75
CA ASP A 118 6.02 9.76 5.78
C ASP A 118 6.67 8.63 6.61
N PHE A 119 7.42 7.73 5.95
CA PHE A 119 8.12 6.64 6.63
C PHE A 119 9.25 7.12 7.55
N VAL A 120 9.88 8.25 7.24
CA VAL A 120 10.98 8.82 8.02
C VAL A 120 10.45 9.62 9.21
N THR A 121 9.31 10.28 9.02
CA THR A 121 8.67 11.14 10.03
C THR A 121 7.73 10.39 10.98
N THR A 122 7.72 9.04 10.95
CA THR A 122 6.91 8.13 11.79
C THR A 122 5.38 8.32 11.70
N ASN A 123 4.88 8.97 10.65
CA ASN A 123 3.44 9.16 10.43
C ASN A 123 2.74 7.95 9.80
N VAL A 124 3.47 6.85 9.56
CA VAL A 124 2.92 5.64 8.92
C VAL A 124 2.74 4.53 9.94
N THR A 125 1.49 4.15 10.15
CA THR A 125 1.16 2.85 10.77
C THR A 125 1.27 1.77 9.69
N MET A 126 2.20 0.83 9.88
CA MET A 126 2.35 -0.35 9.03
C MET A 126 2.02 -1.60 9.85
N CYS A 127 1.08 -2.41 9.34
CA CYS A 127 0.73 -3.78 9.75
C CYS A 127 0.31 -3.98 11.21
#